data_AF-A0A3M4KI80-F1
#
_entry.id   AF-A0A3M4KI80-F1
#
_cell.length_a   1.000
_cell.length_b   1.000
_cell.length_c   1.000
_cell.angle_alpha   90.00
_cell.angle_beta   90.00
_cell.angle_gamma   90.00
#
_symmetry.space_group_name_H-M   'P 1'
#
loop_
_entity.id
_entity.type
_entity.pdbx_description
1 polymer ?
#
loop_
_entity_poly.entity_id
_entity_poly.type
_entity_poly.pdbx_seq_one_letter_code
_entity_poly.pdbx_strand_id
1 'polypeptide(L)'
;MTIALISKIVTENLCPVLGLTHIDDSEDLFSLGMTSLHSVSLMMAIEEEFKFHFPHTALQPDNFESISKISQVVEDILKNKE
;
A
#
# COMPACT_ATOMS: atom_id res chain seq x y z
N MET A 1 0.39 2.10 14.58
CA MET A 1 -0.89 1.36 14.38
C MET A 1 -1.18 1.17 12.90
N THR A 2 -1.02 2.21 12.08
CA THR A 2 -1.29 2.19 10.63
C THR A 2 -0.48 1.14 9.87
N ILE A 3 0.82 1.01 10.16
CA ILE A 3 1.70 0.06 9.46
C ILE A 3 1.23 -1.40 9.55
N ALA A 4 0.73 -1.85 10.72
CA ALA A 4 0.25 -3.22 10.88
C ALA A 4 -0.99 -3.51 10.03
N LEU A 5 -1.88 -2.51 9.88
CA LEU A 5 -3.06 -2.64 9.04
C LEU A 5 -2.69 -2.60 7.56
N ILE A 6 -1.78 -1.70 7.16
CA ILE A 6 -1.27 -1.66 5.78
C ILE A 6 -0.55 -2.96 5.42
N SER A 7 0.33 -3.46 6.28
CA SER A 7 1.02 -4.74 6.09
C SER A 7 0.03 -5.89 5.88
N LYS A 8 -1.05 -5.92 6.68
CA LYS A 8 -2.15 -6.88 6.49
C LYS A 8 -2.83 -6.74 5.12
N ILE A 9 -3.26 -5.53 4.75
CA ILE A 9 -3.95 -5.27 3.46
C ILE A 9 -3.05 -5.66 2.29
N VAL A 10 -1.77 -5.28 2.34
CA VAL A 10 -0.78 -5.58 1.30
C VAL A 10 -0.61 -7.10 1.17
N THR A 11 -0.43 -7.81 2.29
CA THR A 11 -0.29 -9.26 2.31
C THR A 11 -1.55 -9.95 1.76
N GLU A 12 -2.75 -9.55 2.19
CA GLU A 12 -4.02 -10.14 1.74
C GLU A 12 -4.29 -9.92 0.24
N ASN A 13 -3.84 -8.79 -0.32
CA ASN A 13 -4.06 -8.46 -1.73
C ASN A 13 -2.93 -8.95 -2.65
N LEU A 14 -1.68 -8.98 -2.19
CA LEU A 14 -0.52 -9.29 -3.04
C LEU A 14 0.00 -10.72 -2.88
N CYS A 15 0.04 -11.31 -1.70
CA CYS A 15 0.57 -12.67 -1.52
C CYS A 15 -0.09 -13.72 -2.42
N PRO A 16 -1.44 -13.81 -2.54
CA PRO A 16 -2.06 -14.80 -3.42
C PRO A 16 -1.81 -14.50 -4.91
N VAL A 17 -1.58 -13.24 -5.27
CA VAL A 17 -1.33 -12.79 -6.65
C VAL A 17 0.11 -13.04 -7.07
N LEU A 18 1.06 -12.83 -6.16
CA LEU A 18 2.50 -12.97 -6.39
C LEU A 18 3.03 -14.36 -6.03
N GLY A 19 2.22 -15.21 -5.40
CA GLY A 19 2.63 -16.54 -4.94
C GLY A 19 3.59 -16.49 -3.73
N LEU A 20 3.49 -15.43 -2.93
CA LEU A 20 4.32 -15.21 -1.74
C LEU A 20 3.58 -15.66 -0.47
N THR A 21 4.32 -15.96 0.59
CA THR A 21 3.76 -16.28 1.91
C THR A 21 3.94 -15.14 2.92
N HIS A 22 4.89 -14.25 2.65
CA HIS A 22 5.25 -13.13 3.51
C HIS A 22 5.92 -12.03 2.66
N ILE A 23 5.77 -10.78 3.09
CA ILE A 23 6.38 -9.59 2.50
C ILE A 23 6.92 -8.76 3.67
N ASP A 24 8.21 -8.40 3.66
CA ASP A 24 8.78 -7.55 4.69
C ASP A 24 8.36 -6.09 4.51
N ASP A 25 8.25 -5.35 5.61
CA ASP A 25 7.75 -3.97 5.58
C ASP A 25 8.65 -3.03 4.75
N SER A 26 9.93 -3.37 4.59
CA SER A 26 10.93 -2.60 3.86
C SER A 26 11.19 -3.11 2.44
N GLU A 27 10.53 -4.19 2.03
CA GLU A 27 10.80 -4.86 0.76
C GLU A 27 10.14 -4.13 -0.42
N ASP A 28 10.85 -4.12 -1.55
CA ASP A 28 10.37 -3.52 -2.79
C ASP A 28 9.34 -4.46 -3.44
N LEU A 29 8.07 -4.04 -3.39
CA LEU A 29 6.93 -4.75 -3.94
C LEU A 29 7.04 -4.93 -5.46
N PHE A 30 7.60 -3.95 -6.19
CA PHE A 30 7.80 -4.07 -7.64
C PHE A 30 8.85 -5.12 -7.98
N SER A 31 9.93 -5.19 -7.19
CA SER A 31 10.93 -6.24 -7.29
C SER A 31 10.36 -7.64 -6.99
N LEU A 32 9.34 -7.72 -6.13
CA LEU A 32 8.58 -8.94 -5.84
C LEU A 32 7.56 -9.33 -6.93
N GLY A 33 7.42 -8.53 -7.99
CA GLY A 33 6.50 -8.79 -9.10
C GLY A 33 5.20 -7.98 -9.04
N MET A 34 5.10 -6.98 -8.16
CA MET A 34 4.00 -6.03 -8.20
C MET A 34 4.03 -5.26 -9.53
N THR A 35 2.86 -5.14 -10.16
CA THR A 35 2.69 -4.39 -11.41
C THR A 35 1.84 -3.16 -11.14
N SER A 36 1.80 -2.21 -12.08
CA SER A 36 0.95 -1.03 -11.95
C SER A 36 -0.52 -1.37 -11.76
N LEU A 37 -1.01 -2.48 -12.31
CA LEU A 37 -2.39 -2.95 -12.09
C LEU A 37 -2.61 -3.38 -10.63
N HIS A 38 -1.64 -4.11 -10.07
CA HIS A 38 -1.69 -4.52 -8.66
C HIS A 38 -1.65 -3.29 -7.73
N SER A 39 -0.85 -2.27 -8.06
CA SER A 39 -0.80 -1.02 -7.30
C SER A 39 -2.15 -0.31 -7.27
N VAL A 40 -2.88 -0.29 -8.38
CA VAL A 40 -4.23 0.30 -8.45
C VAL A 40 -5.24 -0.50 -7.62
N SER A 41 -5.20 -1.84 -7.68
CA SER A 41 -6.05 -2.69 -6.83
C SER A 41 -5.76 -2.47 -5.34
N LEU A 42 -4.49 -2.41 -4.97
CA LEU A 42 -4.06 -2.16 -3.60
C LEU A 42 -4.49 -0.77 -3.10
N MET A 43 -4.32 0.26 -3.92
CA MET A 43 -4.80 1.60 -3.63
C MET A 43 -6.30 1.60 -3.30
N MET A 44 -7.13 0.97 -4.15
CA MET A 44 -8.58 0.90 -3.91
C MET A 44 -8.92 0.19 -2.58
N ALA A 45 -8.23 -0.91 -2.26
CA ALA A 45 -8.43 -1.62 -1.00
C ALA A 45 -8.10 -0.74 0.22
N ILE A 46 -7.03 0.06 0.15
CA ILE A 46 -6.66 0.99 1.21
C ILE A 46 -7.70 2.12 1.34
N GLU A 47 -8.15 2.71 0.22
CA GLU A 47 -9.19 3.74 0.23
C GLU A 47 -10.49 3.24 0.89
N GLU A 48 -10.88 2.00 0.58
CA GLU A 48 -12.08 1.38 1.14
C GLU A 48 -11.96 1.14 2.66
N GLU A 49 -10.80 0.66 3.13
CA GLU A 49 -10.58 0.38 4.55
C GLU A 49 -10.56 1.67 5.38
N PHE A 50 -9.86 2.70 4.90
CA PHE A 50 -9.65 3.94 5.66
C PHE A 50 -10.67 5.05 5.34
N LYS A 51 -11.60 4.82 4.41
CA LYS A 51 -12.65 5.76 3.99
C LYS A 51 -12.08 7.14 3.59
N PHE A 52 -11.03 7.14 2.75
CA PHE A 52 -10.47 8.34 2.14
C PHE A 52 -10.11 8.07 0.67
N HIS A 53 -9.80 9.13 -0.08
CA HIS A 53 -9.25 9.02 -1.44
C HIS A 53 -7.82 9.56 -1.48
N PHE A 54 -6.91 8.84 -2.13
CA PHE A 54 -5.54 9.30 -2.31
C PHE A 54 -5.53 10.55 -3.20
N PRO A 55 -4.82 11.62 -2.80
CA PRO A 55 -4.62 12.75 -3.67
C PRO A 55 -3.73 12.36 -4.86
N HIS A 56 -3.89 13.03 -6.00
CA HIS A 56 -3.05 12.80 -7.19
C HIS A 56 -1.55 12.88 -6.91
N THR A 57 -1.13 13.71 -5.95
CA THR A 57 0.26 13.84 -5.52
C THR A 57 0.80 12.59 -4.83
N ALA A 58 -0.07 11.77 -4.22
CA ALA A 58 0.31 10.54 -3.56
C ALA A 58 0.35 9.33 -4.51
N LEU A 59 -0.28 9.42 -5.69
CA LEU A 59 -0.38 8.35 -6.70
C LEU A 59 0.89 8.20 -7.55
N GLN A 60 2.04 8.09 -6.89
CA GLN A 60 3.33 7.90 -7.53
C GLN A 60 3.85 6.48 -7.25
N PRO A 61 4.46 5.78 -8.22
CA PRO A 61 4.99 4.43 -8.02
C PRO A 61 5.92 4.33 -6.80
N ASP A 62 6.74 5.37 -6.58
CA ASP A 62 7.69 5.45 -5.46
C ASP A 62 6.99 5.34 -4.09
N ASN A 63 5.80 5.92 -3.95
CA ASN A 63 5.00 5.88 -2.71
C ASN A 63 4.41 4.49 -2.44
N PHE A 64 4.30 3.65 -3.46
CA PHE A 64 3.80 2.29 -3.39
C PHE A 64 4.90 1.24 -3.49
N GLU A 65 6.18 1.63 -3.38
CA GLU A 65 7.31 0.72 -3.49
C GLU A 65 7.40 -0.26 -2.32
N SER A 66 7.04 0.14 -1.10
CA SER A 66 7.10 -0.72 0.09
C SER A 66 5.97 -0.44 1.06
N ILE A 67 5.66 -1.41 1.93
CA ILE A 67 4.66 -1.29 2.98
C ILE A 67 4.96 -0.08 3.89
N SER A 68 6.23 0.13 4.22
CA SER A 68 6.68 1.27 5.03
C SER A 68 6.35 2.61 4.37
N LYS A 69 6.62 2.77 3.07
CA LYS A 69 6.30 4.00 2.34
C LYS A 69 4.80 4.22 2.25
N ILE A 70 4.04 3.18 1.92
CA ILE A 70 2.57 3.23 1.87
C ILE A 70 2.01 3.65 3.22
N SER A 71 2.49 3.06 4.32
CA SER A 71 2.05 3.44 5.68
C SER A 71 2.32 4.90 5.97
N GLN A 72 3.50 5.42 5.63
CA GLN A 72 3.83 6.83 5.84
C GLN A 72 2.90 7.76 5.06
N VAL A 73 2.63 7.45 3.80
CA VAL A 73 1.73 8.22 2.94
C VAL A 73 0.31 8.22 3.50
N VAL A 74 -0.17 7.06 3.94
CA VAL A 74 -1.51 6.94 4.56
C VAL A 74 -1.58 7.73 5.86
N GLU A 75 -0.55 7.66 6.71
CA GLU A 75 -0.48 8.44 7.95
C GLU A 75 -0.45 9.95 7.68
N ASP A 76 0.28 10.40 6.66
CA ASP A 76 0.32 11.80 6.26
C ASP A 76 -1.06 12.28 5.76
N ILE A 77 -1.74 11.49 4.93
CA ILE A 77 -3.08 11.81 4.44
C ILE A 77 -4.08 11.89 5.59
N LEU A 78 -4.03 10.95 6.54
CA LEU A 78 -4.92 10.93 7.69
C LEU A 78 -4.68 12.12 8.63
N LYS A 79 -3.44 12.60 8.76
CA LYS A 79 -3.10 13.80 9.53
C LYS A 79 -3.55 15.09 8.84
N ASN A 80 -3.41 15.18 7.52
CA ASN A 80 -3.82 16.36 6.76
C ASN A 80 -5.35 16.46 6.52
N LYS A 81 -6.13 15.50 7.03
CA LYS A 81 -7.60 15.48 6.94
C LYS A 81 -8.31 16.32 8.03
N GLU A 82 -7.54 17.12 8.79
CA GLU A 82 -8.02 18.03 9.85
C GLU A 82 -8.59 19.35 9.31
#